data_AF-A0A1I7TU97-F1
#
_entry.id   AF-A0A1I7TU97-F1
#
_cell.length_a   1.000
_cell.length_b   1.000
_cell.length_c   1.000
_cell.angle_alpha   90.00
_cell.angle_beta   90.00
_cell.angle_gamma   90.00
#
_symmetry.space_group_name_H-M   'P 1'
#
loop_
_entity.id
_entity.type
_entity.pdbx_description
1 polymer ?
#
loop_
_entity_poly.entity_id
_entity_poly.type
_entity_poly.pdbx_seq_one_letter_code
_entity_poly.pdbx_strand_id
1 'polypeptide(L)'
;MHPDAYNDDFAIIHLKEDLKLSDTVQIACIAEDISANAVGTMLDYYGYGSNPLNNVTWDTYKLRHETTQVYHEYVLEDYYFEAKDPKKITMACGGDSGGGAVARINGRITVVGVLCRASCHNATNRENAKSEEYAAVGYYSDVICEETGICKISSGFNLFLLFVWITLGIYFH
;
A
#
# COMPACT_ATOMS: atom_id res chain seq x y z
N MET A 1 20.97 -7.67 -8.31
CA MET A 1 19.95 -6.99 -9.14
C MET A 1 20.23 -5.51 -9.00
N HIS A 2 20.32 -4.76 -10.10
CA HIS A 2 20.75 -3.34 -10.09
C HIS A 2 19.75 -2.50 -9.27
N PRO A 3 20.19 -1.56 -8.41
CA PRO A 3 19.32 -0.73 -7.58
C PRO A 3 18.45 0.25 -8.37
N ASP A 4 18.75 0.50 -9.65
CA ASP A 4 18.31 1.70 -10.36
C ASP A 4 16.99 1.54 -11.16
N ALA A 5 16.22 0.47 -10.96
CA ALA A 5 15.09 0.15 -11.86
C ALA A 5 13.69 0.49 -11.33
N TYR A 6 13.52 0.85 -10.05
CA TYR A 6 12.20 1.08 -9.43
C TYR A 6 12.25 2.19 -8.39
N ASN A 7 12.64 3.38 -8.83
CA ASN A 7 12.41 4.59 -8.06
C ASN A 7 11.00 5.10 -8.43
N ASP A 8 10.24 5.56 -7.45
CA ASP A 8 8.95 6.23 -7.65
C ASP A 8 7.82 5.37 -8.28
N ASP A 9 7.57 4.15 -7.79
CA ASP A 9 6.39 3.36 -8.17
C ASP A 9 5.10 3.88 -7.50
N PHE A 10 4.68 5.08 -7.94
CA PHE A 10 3.50 5.78 -7.46
C PHE A 10 2.80 6.49 -8.62
N ALA A 11 1.47 6.45 -8.64
CA ALA A 11 0.68 7.13 -9.66
C ALA A 11 -0.69 7.55 -9.08
N ILE A 12 -1.20 8.65 -9.63
CA ILE A 12 -2.49 9.24 -9.28
C ILE A 12 -3.42 9.06 -10.48
N ILE A 13 -4.66 8.64 -10.21
CA ILE A 13 -5.67 8.45 -11.24
C ILE A 13 -6.83 9.40 -11.00
N HIS A 14 -7.09 10.26 -11.99
CA HIS A 14 -8.29 11.08 -12.02
C HIS A 14 -9.40 10.33 -12.74
N LEU A 15 -10.51 10.09 -12.03
CA LEU A 15 -11.70 9.50 -12.62
C LEU A 15 -12.38 10.48 -13.57
N LYS A 16 -12.94 9.96 -14.67
CA LYS A 16 -13.70 10.78 -15.64
C LYS A 16 -14.94 11.41 -15.01
N GLU A 17 -15.56 10.71 -14.05
CA GLU A 17 -16.77 11.12 -13.35
C GLU A 17 -16.59 10.88 -11.85
N ASP A 18 -17.13 11.78 -11.03
CA ASP A 18 -17.08 11.66 -9.58
C ASP A 18 -17.88 10.46 -9.08
N LEU A 19 -17.30 9.72 -8.15
CA LEU A 19 -18.01 8.64 -7.47
C LEU A 19 -19.00 9.20 -6.45
N LYS A 20 -20.20 8.62 -6.43
CA LYS A 20 -21.20 8.92 -5.40
C LYS A 20 -20.84 8.18 -4.11
N LEU A 21 -20.62 8.94 -3.04
CA LEU A 21 -20.36 8.37 -1.72
C LEU A 21 -21.58 7.59 -1.22
N SER A 22 -21.29 6.49 -0.52
CA SER A 22 -22.28 5.60 0.06
C SER A 22 -21.66 4.84 1.24
N ASP A 23 -22.42 3.96 1.87
CA ASP A 23 -21.90 3.10 2.92
C ASP A 23 -20.76 2.18 2.44
N THR A 24 -20.71 1.86 1.14
CA THR A 24 -19.69 1.01 0.52
C THR A 24 -18.62 1.78 -0.28
N VAL A 25 -18.81 3.08 -0.49
CA VAL A 25 -17.86 3.95 -1.22
C VAL A 25 -17.56 5.16 -0.35
N GLN A 26 -16.38 5.15 0.27
CA GLN A 26 -15.92 6.18 1.19
C GLN A 26 -14.49 6.62 0.85
N ILE A 27 -14.13 7.81 1.30
CA ILE A 27 -12.80 8.40 1.10
C ILE A 27 -11.88 8.01 2.25
N ALA A 28 -10.66 7.57 1.94
CA ALA A 28 -9.59 7.46 2.90
C ALA A 28 -8.78 8.77 2.97
N CYS A 29 -8.21 9.07 4.14
CA CYS A 29 -7.17 10.09 4.26
C CYS A 29 -5.86 9.59 3.64
N ILE A 30 -4.93 10.50 3.37
CA ILE A 30 -3.55 10.16 2.98
C ILE A 30 -2.61 10.51 4.13
N ALA A 31 -1.51 9.77 4.29
CA ALA A 31 -0.49 10.11 5.27
C ALA A 31 0.12 11.49 4.98
N GLU A 32 0.31 12.31 6.01
CA GLU A 32 0.85 13.66 5.85
C GLU A 32 2.37 13.67 5.70
N ASP A 33 3.05 12.67 6.26
CA ASP A 33 4.50 12.49 6.18
C ASP A 33 4.90 11.04 6.49
N ILE A 34 6.20 10.75 6.37
CA ILE A 34 6.79 9.41 6.55
C ILE A 34 6.74 8.89 8.01
N SER A 35 6.38 9.73 8.99
CA SER A 35 6.19 9.25 10.37
C SER A 35 5.02 8.27 10.48
N ALA A 36 4.08 8.31 9.54
CA ALA A 36 2.98 7.36 9.44
C ALA A 36 3.44 5.92 9.16
N ASN A 37 4.63 5.74 8.59
CA ASN A 37 5.28 4.44 8.38
C ASN A 37 6.51 4.26 9.27
N ALA A 38 6.49 4.77 10.51
CA ALA A 38 7.52 4.46 11.48
C ALA A 38 7.60 2.95 11.76
N VAL A 39 8.82 2.45 12.02
CA VAL A 39 9.04 1.03 12.36
C VAL A 39 8.15 0.59 13.53
N GLY A 40 7.55 -0.59 13.40
CA GLY A 40 6.62 -1.15 14.37
C GLY A 40 5.17 -0.74 14.16
N THR A 41 4.89 0.21 13.26
CA THR A 41 3.51 0.60 12.90
C THR A 41 2.76 -0.60 12.34
N MET A 42 1.57 -0.85 12.88
CA MET A 42 0.65 -1.87 12.39
C MET A 42 -0.23 -1.28 11.29
N LEU A 43 -0.30 -1.97 10.15
CA LEU A 43 -1.09 -1.59 9.00
C LEU A 43 -2.12 -2.69 8.69
N ASP A 44 -3.28 -2.29 8.22
CA ASP A 44 -4.24 -3.16 7.56
C ASP A 44 -4.01 -3.07 6.05
N TYR A 45 -3.79 -4.20 5.41
CA TYR A 45 -3.63 -4.32 3.97
C TYR A 45 -4.86 -4.98 3.36
N TYR A 46 -5.33 -4.44 2.22
CA TYR A 46 -6.47 -4.98 1.49
C TYR A 46 -6.10 -5.18 0.02
N GLY A 47 -6.41 -6.36 -0.53
CA GLY A 47 -6.03 -6.74 -1.89
C GLY A 47 -6.85 -7.87 -2.49
N TYR A 48 -6.82 -7.98 -3.82
CA TYR A 48 -7.52 -9.01 -4.60
C TYR A 48 -6.56 -10.05 -5.21
N GLY A 49 -5.27 -9.95 -4.92
CA GLY A 49 -4.26 -10.84 -5.44
C GLY A 49 -4.41 -12.29 -4.97
N SER A 50 -3.42 -13.08 -5.35
CA SER A 50 -3.42 -14.52 -5.13
C SER A 50 -3.11 -14.87 -3.66
N ASN A 51 -3.74 -15.90 -3.11
CA ASN A 51 -3.38 -16.38 -1.77
C ASN A 51 -2.22 -17.39 -1.88
N PRO A 52 -1.09 -17.16 -1.20
CA PRO A 52 0.09 -18.02 -1.28
C PRO A 52 -0.05 -19.35 -0.52
N LEU A 53 -1.05 -19.54 0.34
CA LEU A 53 -1.21 -20.78 1.11
C LEU A 53 -1.85 -21.90 0.27
N ASN A 54 -1.03 -22.92 -0.04
CA ASN A 54 -1.32 -24.24 -0.64
C ASN A 54 -2.79 -24.62 -0.92
N ASN A 55 -3.04 -25.07 -2.17
CA ASN A 55 -4.19 -25.84 -2.64
C ASN A 55 -5.58 -25.18 -2.60
N VAL A 56 -5.68 -23.90 -2.25
CA VAL A 56 -6.95 -23.17 -2.36
C VAL A 56 -7.03 -22.56 -3.76
N THR A 57 -8.02 -23.01 -4.53
CA THR A 57 -8.37 -22.45 -5.83
C THR A 57 -8.55 -20.93 -5.75
N TRP A 58 -8.04 -20.26 -6.78
CA TRP A 58 -7.90 -18.83 -7.01
C TRP A 58 -9.22 -18.05 -6.91
N ASP A 59 -9.64 -17.72 -5.70
CA ASP A 59 -10.76 -16.79 -5.47
C ASP A 59 -10.26 -15.32 -5.54
N THR A 60 -9.66 -14.89 -6.65
CA THR A 60 -9.23 -13.49 -6.88
C THR A 60 -10.42 -12.51 -6.99
N TYR A 61 -11.65 -13.00 -6.82
CA TYR A 61 -12.87 -12.20 -6.82
C TYR A 61 -13.29 -11.72 -5.42
N LYS A 62 -12.62 -12.18 -4.35
CA LYS A 62 -12.90 -11.74 -2.97
C LYS A 62 -11.79 -10.81 -2.49
N LEU A 63 -12.19 -9.69 -1.89
CA LEU A 63 -11.26 -8.81 -1.20
C LEU A 63 -10.70 -9.54 0.02
N ARG A 64 -9.39 -9.58 0.14
CA ARG A 64 -8.68 -10.09 1.31
C ARG A 64 -8.26 -8.94 2.21
N HIS A 65 -8.11 -9.26 3.49
CA HIS A 65 -7.58 -8.39 4.52
C HIS A 65 -6.45 -9.10 5.23
N GLU A 66 -5.36 -8.37 5.44
CA GLU A 66 -4.16 -8.84 6.13
C GLU A 66 -3.68 -7.75 7.08
N THR A 67 -3.00 -8.15 8.15
CA THR A 67 -2.38 -7.22 9.08
C THR A 67 -0.87 -7.34 8.94
N THR A 68 -0.21 -6.24 8.59
CA THR A 68 1.24 -6.16 8.41
C THR A 68 1.85 -5.21 9.42
N GLN A 69 3.14 -5.36 9.68
CA GLN A 69 3.90 -4.49 10.55
C GLN A 69 5.08 -3.92 9.78
N VAL A 70 5.24 -2.60 9.83
CA VAL A 70 6.40 -1.93 9.25
C VAL A 70 7.66 -2.37 9.96
N TYR A 71 8.67 -2.77 9.20
CA TYR A 71 9.98 -3.13 9.70
C TYR A 71 11.07 -2.57 8.78
N HIS A 72 12.31 -2.62 9.22
CA HIS A 72 13.47 -2.29 8.39
C HIS A 72 14.57 -3.29 8.70
N GLU A 73 15.04 -4.02 7.67
CA GLU A 73 16.25 -4.83 7.79
C GLU A 73 17.52 -4.00 7.51
N TYR A 74 17.39 -2.92 6.74
CA TYR A 74 18.47 -2.00 6.35
C TYR A 74 17.98 -0.55 6.36
N VAL A 75 18.89 0.41 6.17
CA VAL A 75 18.50 1.80 5.89
C VAL A 75 17.84 1.83 4.52
N LEU A 76 16.57 2.22 4.49
CA LEU A 76 15.79 2.39 3.26
C LEU A 76 15.77 3.88 2.89
N GLU A 77 15.47 4.17 1.63
CA GLU A 77 15.18 5.54 1.20
C GLU A 77 13.78 5.94 1.62
N ASP A 78 13.55 7.23 1.87
CA ASP A 78 12.29 7.74 2.43
C ASP A 78 11.06 7.50 1.52
N TYR A 79 11.28 7.24 0.23
CA TYR A 79 10.22 7.08 -0.77
C TYR A 79 9.51 5.72 -0.70
N TYR A 80 10.03 4.75 0.07
CA TYR A 80 9.40 3.45 0.28
C TYR A 80 9.66 2.89 1.69
N PHE A 81 8.89 1.88 2.08
CA PHE A 81 9.11 1.14 3.32
C PHE A 81 8.76 -0.34 3.15
N GLU A 82 9.27 -1.16 4.06
CA GLU A 82 8.93 -2.58 4.12
C GLU A 82 7.90 -2.86 5.22
N ALA A 83 6.94 -3.74 4.92
CA ALA A 83 6.09 -4.33 5.94
C ALA A 83 5.94 -5.84 5.69
N LYS A 84 5.55 -6.57 6.74
CA LYS A 84 5.21 -7.99 6.64
C LYS A 84 4.25 -8.38 7.73
N ASP A 85 3.50 -9.44 7.52
CA ASP A 85 2.72 -10.04 8.60
C ASP A 85 3.64 -10.46 9.77
N PRO A 86 3.46 -9.91 10.99
CA PRO A 86 4.29 -10.26 12.14
C PRO A 86 4.18 -11.75 12.52
N LYS A 87 3.11 -12.43 12.14
CA LYS A 87 2.92 -13.87 12.35
C LYS A 87 3.45 -14.71 11.19
N LYS A 88 3.85 -14.10 10.08
CA LYS A 88 4.32 -14.77 8.85
C LYS A 88 3.30 -15.75 8.27
N ILE A 89 2.00 -15.52 8.49
CA ILE A 89 0.87 -16.34 8.02
C ILE A 89 0.23 -15.81 6.73
N THR A 90 0.41 -14.54 6.39
CA THR A 90 -0.05 -13.97 5.12
C THR A 90 1.08 -13.25 4.38
N MET A 91 0.89 -13.04 3.07
CA MET A 91 1.72 -12.15 2.27
C MET A 91 1.00 -11.76 0.98
N ALA A 92 1.26 -10.55 0.51
CA ALA A 92 0.84 -10.06 -0.80
C ALA A 92 1.51 -10.84 -1.94
N CYS A 93 0.77 -11.05 -3.02
CA CYS A 93 1.19 -11.85 -4.17
C CYS A 93 0.75 -11.22 -5.49
N GLY A 94 0.83 -11.99 -6.57
CA GLY A 94 0.36 -11.48 -7.84
C GLY A 94 -1.12 -11.08 -7.86
N GLY A 95 -1.36 -9.86 -8.31
CA GLY A 95 -2.66 -9.18 -8.30
C GLY A 95 -2.89 -8.22 -7.13
N ASP A 96 -1.95 -8.12 -6.19
CA ASP A 96 -2.02 -7.21 -5.03
C ASP A 96 -1.36 -5.84 -5.29
N SER A 97 -0.59 -5.68 -6.37
CA SER A 97 0.08 -4.43 -6.75
C SER A 97 -0.90 -3.25 -6.81
N GLY A 98 -0.47 -2.11 -6.29
CA GLY A 98 -1.31 -0.91 -6.15
C GLY A 98 -2.28 -0.93 -4.97
N GLY A 99 -2.41 -2.06 -4.25
CA GLY A 99 -3.25 -2.18 -3.07
C GLY A 99 -2.78 -1.27 -1.93
N GLY A 100 -3.73 -0.66 -1.21
CA GLY A 100 -3.45 0.28 -0.12
C GLY A 100 -3.18 -0.43 1.20
N ALA A 101 -2.07 -0.09 1.84
CA ALA A 101 -1.83 -0.33 3.26
C ALA A 101 -2.29 0.88 4.07
N VAL A 102 -3.18 0.65 5.03
CA VAL A 102 -3.87 1.70 5.77
C VAL A 102 -3.66 1.58 7.27
N ALA A 103 -3.74 2.70 7.97
CA ALA A 103 -3.77 2.76 9.43
C ALA A 103 -4.90 3.67 9.90
N ARG A 104 -5.33 3.51 11.15
CA ARG A 104 -6.25 4.46 11.79
C ARG A 104 -5.44 5.59 12.44
N ILE A 105 -5.34 6.73 11.76
CA ILE A 105 -4.64 7.92 12.25
C ILE A 105 -5.68 9.00 12.53
N ASN A 106 -5.63 9.62 13.72
CA ASN A 106 -6.59 10.62 14.17
C ASN A 106 -8.06 10.18 14.02
N GLY A 107 -8.32 8.89 14.26
CA GLY A 107 -9.65 8.29 14.15
C GLY A 107 -10.11 7.95 12.73
N ARG A 108 -9.35 8.30 11.68
CA ARG A 108 -9.69 8.09 10.26
C ARG A 108 -8.83 7.02 9.62
N ILE A 109 -9.40 6.28 8.67
CA ILE A 109 -8.63 5.38 7.82
C ILE A 109 -7.74 6.24 6.92
N THR A 110 -6.44 5.99 6.99
CA THR A 110 -5.41 6.77 6.32
C THR A 110 -4.52 5.83 5.53
N VAL A 111 -4.35 6.09 4.23
CA VAL A 111 -3.44 5.35 3.37
C VAL A 111 -2.01 5.75 3.71
N VAL A 112 -1.24 4.78 4.17
CA VAL A 112 0.16 4.94 4.59
C VAL A 112 1.11 4.49 3.49
N GLY A 113 0.76 3.41 2.80
CA GLY A 113 1.57 2.86 1.71
C GLY A 113 0.74 2.30 0.58
N VAL A 114 1.36 2.20 -0.59
CA VAL A 114 0.82 1.54 -1.79
C VAL A 114 1.75 0.39 -2.11
N LEU A 115 1.24 -0.83 -2.24
CA LEU A 115 2.08 -1.99 -2.50
C LEU A 115 2.71 -1.90 -3.89
N CYS A 116 4.04 -1.87 -3.95
CA CYS A 116 4.82 -1.83 -5.18
C CYS A 116 5.36 -3.22 -5.51
N ARG A 117 5.90 -3.91 -4.49
CA ARG A 117 6.58 -5.19 -4.69
C ARG A 117 6.30 -6.15 -3.55
N ALA A 118 6.17 -7.43 -3.90
CA ALA A 118 6.14 -8.51 -2.93
C ALA A 118 6.91 -9.72 -3.47
N SER A 119 7.45 -10.52 -2.56
CA SER A 119 8.34 -11.66 -2.88
C SER A 119 7.66 -13.00 -2.60
N CYS A 120 6.49 -13.20 -3.23
CA CYS A 120 5.63 -14.36 -2.99
C CYS A 120 6.05 -15.68 -3.64
N HIS A 121 7.16 -15.70 -4.39
CA HIS A 121 7.60 -16.86 -5.20
C HIS A 121 7.90 -18.13 -4.37
N ASN A 122 8.22 -17.99 -3.08
CA ASN A 122 8.47 -19.11 -2.16
C ASN A 122 7.54 -19.08 -0.95
N ALA A 123 6.24 -19.11 -1.20
CA ALA A 123 5.20 -19.15 -0.18
C ALA A 123 5.35 -20.26 0.88
N THR A 124 6.03 -21.36 0.55
CA THR A 124 6.29 -22.51 1.43
C THR A 124 7.49 -22.32 2.36
N ASN A 125 8.39 -21.37 2.09
CA ASN A 125 9.55 -21.07 2.94
C ASN A 125 9.61 -19.57 3.25
N ARG A 126 8.61 -19.12 4.01
CA ARG A 126 8.35 -17.70 4.32
C ARG A 126 9.41 -17.02 5.16
N GLU A 127 10.29 -17.78 5.81
CA GLU A 127 11.47 -17.19 6.46
C GLU A 127 12.43 -16.55 5.45
N ASN A 128 12.33 -16.94 4.16
CA ASN A 128 13.09 -16.36 3.05
C ASN A 128 12.22 -15.47 2.12
N ALA A 129 10.93 -15.27 2.40
CA ALA A 129 10.11 -14.31 1.67
C ALA A 129 10.50 -12.90 2.15
N LYS A 130 11.13 -12.15 1.27
CA LYS A 130 12.10 -11.12 1.64
C LYS A 130 11.48 -9.78 2.05
N SER A 131 10.31 -9.44 1.54
CA SER A 131 9.69 -8.14 1.81
C SER A 131 8.39 -7.97 1.03
N GLU A 132 7.47 -7.23 1.64
CA GLU A 132 6.48 -6.43 0.92
C GLU A 132 6.97 -4.98 1.00
N GLU A 133 7.22 -4.39 -0.16
CA GLU A 133 7.69 -3.01 -0.30
C GLU A 133 6.53 -2.13 -0.75
N TYR A 134 6.38 -1.00 -0.06
CA TYR A 134 5.33 -0.05 -0.28
C TYR A 134 5.91 1.32 -0.60
N ALA A 135 5.41 1.98 -1.64
CA ALA A 135 5.66 3.41 -1.83
C ALA A 135 5.08 4.17 -0.63
N ALA A 136 5.89 5.01 0.00
CA ALA A 136 5.52 5.75 1.19
C ALA A 136 4.61 6.93 0.82
N VAL A 137 3.30 6.84 1.08
CA VAL A 137 2.35 7.90 0.69
C VAL A 137 2.70 9.24 1.32
N GLY A 138 3.19 9.23 2.56
CA GLY A 138 3.62 10.43 3.26
C GLY A 138 4.80 11.15 2.58
N TYR A 139 5.69 10.43 1.90
CA TYR A 139 6.78 11.02 1.13
C TYR A 139 6.24 11.81 -0.08
N TYR A 140 5.25 11.28 -0.79
CA TYR A 140 4.63 11.94 -1.94
C TYR A 140 3.53 12.95 -1.58
N SER A 141 3.33 13.27 -0.30
CA SER A 141 2.25 14.13 0.17
C SER A 141 2.20 15.51 -0.50
N ASP A 142 3.36 16.12 -0.77
CA ASP A 142 3.43 17.42 -1.45
C ASP A 142 3.06 17.31 -2.93
N VAL A 143 3.49 16.24 -3.61
CA VAL A 143 3.11 15.94 -4.99
C VAL A 143 1.61 15.67 -5.09
N ILE A 144 1.04 14.91 -4.14
CA ILE A 144 -0.40 14.67 -4.06
C ILE A 144 -1.15 15.99 -3.87
N CYS A 145 -0.66 16.87 -3.00
CA CYS A 145 -1.25 18.21 -2.80
C CYS A 145 -1.22 19.04 -4.08
N GLU A 146 -0.09 19.08 -4.79
CA GLU A 146 0.06 19.83 -6.03
C GLU A 146 -0.88 19.31 -7.14
N GLU A 147 -0.94 18.00 -7.32
CA GLU A 147 -1.69 17.36 -8.41
C GLU A 147 -3.19 17.22 -8.14
N THR A 148 -3.60 17.15 -6.86
CA THR A 148 -4.99 16.82 -6.49
C THR A 148 -5.66 17.86 -5.59
N GLY A 149 -4.91 18.78 -4.99
CA GLY A 149 -5.39 19.68 -3.95
C GLY A 149 -5.62 19.01 -2.58
N ILE A 150 -5.32 17.71 -2.44
CA ILE A 150 -5.37 17.00 -1.14
C ILE A 150 -4.06 17.27 -0.40
N CYS A 151 -4.10 18.26 0.48
CA CYS A 151 -2.91 18.73 1.20
C CYS A 151 -2.90 18.28 2.66
N LYS A 152 -1.71 18.28 3.27
CA LYS A 152 -1.54 18.14 4.72
C LYS A 152 -2.48 19.13 5.41
N ILE A 153 -3.20 18.68 6.42
CA ILE A 153 -4.14 19.56 7.09
C ILE A 153 -3.34 20.47 8.00
N SER A 154 -2.87 21.60 7.48
CA SER A 154 -2.43 22.73 8.30
C SER A 154 -3.67 23.35 8.94
N SER A 155 -4.28 22.66 9.91
CA SER A 155 -5.43 23.18 10.66
C SER A 155 -6.50 23.87 9.78
N GLY A 156 -7.12 23.14 8.85
CA GLY A 156 -8.17 23.70 8.00
C GLY A 156 -8.53 22.79 6.83
N PHE A 157 -9.66 22.09 6.97
CA PHE A 157 -10.36 21.24 5.98
C PHE A 157 -9.96 21.40 4.49
N ASN A 158 -9.65 20.27 3.84
CA ASN A 158 -10.15 19.94 2.50
C ASN A 158 -10.25 18.40 2.34
N LEU A 159 -11.33 17.96 1.69
CA LEU A 159 -11.72 16.55 1.50
C LEU A 159 -11.86 16.30 0.00
N PHE A 160 -10.95 15.53 -0.60
CA PHE A 160 -11.08 15.04 -1.98
C PHE A 160 -10.62 13.58 -2.10
N LEU A 161 -11.15 12.90 -3.12
CA LEU A 161 -11.07 11.45 -3.36
C LEU A 161 -9.73 11.06 -3.98
N LEU A 162 -8.96 10.17 -3.33
CA LEU A 162 -7.84 9.47 -3.96
C LEU A 162 -8.16 7.97 -4.01
N PHE A 163 -8.24 7.39 -5.21
CA PHE A 163 -8.20 5.95 -5.41
C PHE A 163 -6.88 5.59 -6.08
N VAL A 164 -6.07 4.80 -5.40
CA VAL A 164 -4.86 4.24 -5.99
C VAL A 164 -5.20 2.88 -6.57
N TRP A 165 -5.04 2.74 -7.88
CA TRP A 165 -5.07 1.45 -8.58
C TRP A 165 -4.09 1.50 -9.75
N ILE A 166 -2.84 1.10 -9.54
CA ILE A 166 -1.81 1.17 -10.57
C ILE A 166 -1.72 -0.18 -11.28
N THR A 167 -2.02 -0.21 -12.57
CA THR A 167 -1.57 -1.30 -13.45
C THR A 167 -0.30 -0.85 -14.15
N LEU A 168 0.87 -1.23 -13.63
CA LEU A 168 2.12 -1.20 -14.38
C LEU A 168 2.76 -2.60 -14.36
N GLY A 169 3.16 -3.02 -15.57
CA GLY A 169 3.78 -4.28 -15.97
C GLY A 169 4.15 -5.28 -14.87
N ILE A 170 3.31 -6.29 -14.70
CA ILE A 170 3.60 -7.49 -13.93
C ILE A 170 4.86 -8.17 -14.48
N TYR A 171 5.95 -8.16 -13.73
CA TYR A 171 7.02 -9.14 -13.86
C TYR A 171 7.21 -9.84 -12.51
N PHE A 172 6.57 -11.00 -12.35
CA PHE A 172 7.00 -11.97 -11.35
C PHE A 172 8.29 -12.63 -11.86
N HIS A 173 9.36 -12.50 -11.10
CA HIS A 173 10.46 -13.46 -11.16
C HIS A 173 10.26 -14.51 -10.08
#